data_AF-A0A2E6ZL56-F1
#
_entry.id   AF-A0A2E6ZL56-F1
#
_cell.length_a   1.000
_cell.length_b   1.000
_cell.length_c   1.000
_cell.angle_alpha   90.00
_cell.angle_beta   90.00
_cell.angle_gamma   90.00
#
_symmetry.space_group_name_H-M   'P 1'
#
loop_
_entity.id
_entity.type
_entity.pdbx_description
1 polymer ?
#
loop_
_entity_poly.entity_id
_entity_poly.type
_entity_poly.pdbx_seq_one_letter_code
_entity_poly.pdbx_strand_id
1 'polypeptide(L)'
;MGKRLADEPIEEGQELISGDRHEEYGEAIQNMSDIVAGWNVIISIAMEKYGRLMPFHVCLMMDWLKTCRACRTPDKKDSYSDKVGYAGLAYECAIKGTTQPK
;
A
#
# COMPACT_ATOMS: atom_id res chain seq x y z
N MET A 1 -20.90 -22.68 -24.26
CA MET A 1 -19.81 -21.72 -24.52
C MET A 1 -18.83 -21.84 -23.37
N GLY A 2 -17.56 -22.15 -23.62
CA GLY A 2 -16.58 -22.37 -22.55
C GLY A 2 -16.24 -21.07 -21.82
N LYS A 3 -15.96 -21.16 -20.52
CA LYS A 3 -15.49 -20.04 -19.70
C LYS A 3 -14.21 -19.47 -20.30
N ARG A 4 -14.08 -18.14 -20.38
CA ARG A 4 -12.87 -17.49 -20.86
C ARG A 4 -11.85 -17.48 -19.72
N LEU A 5 -10.56 -17.57 -20.05
CA LEU A 5 -9.48 -17.42 -19.06
C LEU A 5 -9.55 -16.09 -18.30
N ALA A 6 -10.12 -15.04 -18.92
CA ALA A 6 -10.34 -13.75 -18.27
C ALA A 6 -11.40 -13.78 -17.16
N ASP A 7 -12.32 -14.75 -17.18
CA ASP A 7 -13.41 -14.82 -16.22
C ASP A 7 -12.88 -15.32 -14.84
N GLU A 8 -11.76 -16.06 -14.79
CA GLU A 8 -11.14 -16.54 -13.54
C GLU A 8 -10.67 -15.40 -12.60
N PRO A 9 -9.77 -14.47 -13.00
CA PRO A 9 -9.33 -13.39 -12.12
C PRO A 9 -10.44 -12.37 -11.82
N ILE A 10 -11.49 -12.30 -12.65
CA ILE A 10 -12.67 -11.46 -12.39
C ILE A 10 -13.48 -12.05 -11.24
N GLU A 11 -13.77 -13.34 -11.28
CA GLU A 11 -14.51 -14.03 -10.22
C GLU A 11 -13.73 -14.02 -8.91
N GLU A 12 -12.43 -14.33 -8.93
CA GLU A 12 -11.56 -14.21 -7.75
C GLU A 12 -11.55 -12.77 -7.20
N GLY A 13 -11.48 -11.77 -8.09
CA GLY A 13 -11.55 -10.37 -7.71
C GLY A 13 -12.88 -10.01 -7.04
N GLN A 14 -14.00 -10.53 -7.55
CA GLN A 14 -15.33 -10.35 -6.96
C GLN A 14 -15.41 -10.97 -5.57
N GLU A 15 -14.95 -12.21 -5.39
CA GLU A 15 -14.91 -12.86 -4.07
C GLU A 15 -14.04 -12.08 -3.08
N LEU A 16 -12.88 -11.57 -3.52
CA LEU A 16 -11.98 -10.79 -2.66
C LEU A 16 -12.57 -9.44 -2.19
N ILE A 17 -13.46 -8.81 -2.96
CA ILE A 17 -14.08 -7.53 -2.60
C ILE A 17 -15.46 -7.67 -1.96
N SER A 18 -16.09 -8.85 -2.09
CA SER A 18 -17.43 -9.13 -1.55
C SER A 18 -17.44 -10.13 -0.38
N GLY A 19 -16.36 -10.89 -0.17
CA GLY A 19 -16.19 -11.91 0.87
C GLY A 19 -15.12 -11.56 1.92
N ASP A 20 -14.25 -12.52 2.25
CA ASP A 20 -13.29 -12.56 3.39
C ASP A 20 -12.60 -11.25 3.77
N ARG A 21 -12.25 -10.38 2.81
CA ARG A 21 -11.58 -9.11 3.15
C ARG A 21 -12.46 -8.11 3.89
N HIS A 22 -13.78 -8.18 3.69
CA HIS A 22 -14.74 -7.35 4.40
C HIS A 22 -14.78 -7.71 5.89
N GLU A 23 -14.56 -8.99 6.22
CA GLU A 23 -14.44 -9.46 7.60
C GLU A 23 -13.03 -9.23 8.17
N GLU A 24 -11.97 -9.42 7.38
CA GLU A 24 -10.59 -9.27 7.87
C GLU A 24 -10.12 -7.82 8.07
N TYR A 25 -10.51 -6.89 7.20
CA TYR A 25 -10.00 -5.50 7.22
C TYR A 25 -11.08 -4.45 7.53
N GLY A 26 -12.32 -4.90 7.76
CA GLY A 26 -13.51 -4.05 7.89
C GLY A 26 -14.09 -3.60 6.55
N GLU A 27 -15.11 -2.74 6.60
CA GLU A 27 -15.69 -2.06 5.44
C GLU A 27 -14.58 -1.50 4.54
N ALA A 28 -14.57 -1.91 3.26
CA ALA A 28 -13.53 -1.53 2.31
C ALA A 28 -13.33 -0.01 2.26
N ILE A 29 -14.41 0.76 2.40
CA ILE A 29 -14.35 2.23 2.42
C ILE A 29 -13.52 2.74 3.60
N GLN A 30 -13.68 2.19 4.81
CA GLN A 30 -12.96 2.64 6.00
C GLN A 30 -11.46 2.33 5.88
N ASN A 31 -11.11 1.13 5.44
CA ASN A 31 -9.70 0.77 5.23
C ASN A 31 -9.04 1.67 4.18
N MET A 32 -9.73 1.96 3.07
CA MET A 32 -9.23 2.89 2.05
C MET A 32 -9.13 4.32 2.57
N SER A 33 -10.06 4.78 3.42
CA SER A 33 -9.99 6.09 4.07
C SER A 33 -8.76 6.22 4.98
N ASP A 34 -8.45 5.20 5.78
CA ASP A 34 -7.28 5.18 6.66
C ASP A 34 -5.97 5.22 5.85
N ILE A 35 -5.91 4.50 4.73
CA ILE A 35 -4.76 4.49 3.82
C ILE A 35 -4.56 5.87 3.18
N VAL A 36 -5.63 6.46 2.62
CA VAL A 36 -5.58 7.78 1.97
C VAL A 36 -5.14 8.86 2.95
N ALA A 37 -5.53 8.78 4.22
CA ALA A 37 -5.11 9.74 5.24
C ALA A 37 -3.58 9.84 5.36
N GLY A 38 -2.88 8.71 5.46
CA GLY A 38 -1.41 8.73 5.53
C GLY A 38 -0.74 9.02 4.18
N TRP A 39 -1.31 8.55 3.08
CA TRP A 39 -0.77 8.84 1.75
C TRP A 39 -0.83 10.33 1.44
N ASN A 40 -1.91 11.03 1.81
CA ASN A 40 -2.00 12.47 1.66
C ASN A 40 -0.90 13.20 2.42
N VAL A 41 -0.57 12.80 3.65
CA VAL A 41 0.56 13.38 4.40
C VAL A 41 1.87 13.22 3.62
N ILE A 42 2.15 12.02 3.12
CA ILE A 42 3.37 11.72 2.37
C ILE A 42 3.42 12.53 1.06
N ILE A 43 2.32 12.56 0.30
CA ILE A 43 2.21 13.27 -0.98
C ILE A 43 2.37 14.78 -0.76
N SER A 44 1.71 15.36 0.24
CA SER A 44 1.82 16.79 0.54
C SER A 44 3.27 17.20 0.81
N ILE A 45 3.98 16.45 1.65
CA ILE A 45 5.41 16.69 1.91
C ILE A 45 6.26 16.50 0.65
N ALA A 46 5.94 15.48 -0.15
CA ALA A 46 6.66 15.22 -1.40
C ALA A 46 6.50 16.37 -2.41
N MET A 47 5.28 16.89 -2.59
CA MET A 47 5.01 18.02 -3.46
C MET A 47 5.69 19.29 -2.94
N GLU A 48 5.59 19.58 -1.64
CA GLU A 48 6.21 20.76 -1.04
C GLU A 48 7.74 20.76 -1.19
N LYS A 49 8.39 19.63 -0.89
CA LYS A 49 9.86 19.56 -0.83
C LYS A 49 10.52 19.22 -2.16
N TYR A 50 9.86 18.47 -3.03
CA TYR A 50 10.46 17.93 -4.26
C TYR A 50 9.67 18.26 -5.53
N GLY A 51 8.45 18.79 -5.41
CA GLY A 51 7.56 19.08 -6.55
C GLY A 51 7.01 17.83 -7.26
N ARG A 52 7.33 16.63 -6.76
CA ARG A 52 6.90 15.34 -7.32
C ARG A 52 7.11 14.20 -6.32
N LEU A 53 6.45 13.07 -6.55
CA LEU A 53 6.78 11.84 -5.85
C LEU A 53 8.13 11.30 -6.31
N MET A 54 8.83 10.68 -5.38
CA MET A 54 10.12 10.03 -5.58
C MET A 54 9.99 8.58 -5.12
N PRO A 55 10.84 7.64 -5.58
CA PRO A 55 10.69 6.22 -5.26
C PRO A 55 10.56 5.91 -3.75
N PHE A 56 11.33 6.59 -2.90
CA PHE A 56 11.24 6.39 -1.45
C PHE A 56 9.88 6.79 -0.86
N HIS A 57 9.18 7.78 -1.43
CA HIS A 57 7.83 8.14 -1.00
C HIS A 57 6.85 6.99 -1.25
N VAL A 58 6.98 6.27 -2.37
CA VAL A 58 6.16 5.09 -2.67
C VAL A 58 6.43 3.99 -1.64
N CYS A 59 7.69 3.76 -1.26
CA CYS A 59 8.02 2.80 -0.20
C CYS A 59 7.35 3.19 1.13
N LEU A 60 7.36 4.46 1.51
CA LEU A 60 6.67 4.95 2.72
C LEU A 60 5.14 4.79 2.62
N MET A 61 4.56 4.99 1.43
CA MET A 61 3.14 4.76 1.18
C MET A 61 2.78 3.26 1.37
N MET A 62 3.64 2.36 0.90
CA MET A 62 3.45 0.91 1.08
C MET A 62 3.64 0.47 2.56
N ASP A 63 4.57 1.09 3.28
CA ASP A 63 4.67 0.91 4.75
C ASP A 63 3.40 1.37 5.48
N TRP A 64 2.83 2.52 5.09
CA TRP A 64 1.57 3.00 5.66
C TRP A 64 0.41 2.04 5.40
N LEU A 65 0.28 1.53 4.17
CA LEU A 65 -0.71 0.50 3.83
C LEU A 65 -0.62 -0.71 4.79
N LYS A 66 0.60 -1.18 5.07
CA LYS A 66 0.81 -2.29 6.00
C LYS A 66 0.56 -1.90 7.45
N THR A 67 0.78 -0.64 7.82
CA THR A 67 0.38 -0.08 9.13
C THR A 67 -1.13 -0.17 9.32
N CYS A 68 -1.92 0.28 8.35
CA CYS A 68 -3.39 0.19 8.40
C CYS A 68 -3.86 -1.26 8.55
N ARG A 69 -3.25 -2.20 7.82
CA ARG A 69 -3.57 -3.64 7.93
C ARG A 69 -3.22 -4.22 9.30
N ALA A 70 -2.07 -3.89 9.85
CA ALA A 70 -1.66 -4.34 11.18
C ALA A 70 -2.59 -3.82 12.28
N CYS A 71 -3.19 -2.63 12.14
CA CYS A 71 -4.21 -2.14 13.07
C CYS A 71 -5.50 -2.98 13.08
N ARG A 72 -5.81 -3.69 11.98
CA ARG A 72 -6.98 -4.58 11.86
C ARG A 72 -6.65 -6.03 12.21
N THR A 73 -5.45 -6.47 11.86
CA THR A 73 -4.96 -7.85 12.04
C THR A 73 -3.61 -7.84 12.77
N PRO A 74 -3.59 -7.49 14.06
CA PRO A 74 -2.36 -7.21 14.80
C PRO A 74 -1.46 -8.44 15.02
N ASP A 75 -2.01 -9.64 14.85
CA ASP A 75 -1.34 -10.94 14.97
C ASP A 75 -0.73 -11.45 13.65
N LYS A 76 -1.03 -10.80 12.51
CA LYS A 76 -0.45 -11.16 11.21
C LYS A 76 0.98 -10.65 11.08
N LYS A 77 1.95 -11.55 11.29
CA LYS A 77 3.40 -11.31 11.17
C LYS A 77 3.83 -10.75 9.81
N ASP A 78 3.14 -11.11 8.74
CA ASP A 78 3.45 -10.67 7.37
C ASP A 78 3.47 -9.14 7.26
N SER A 79 2.52 -8.47 7.92
CA SER A 79 2.35 -7.04 7.89
C SER A 79 3.56 -6.32 8.49
N TYR A 80 4.11 -6.84 9.59
CA TYR A 80 5.33 -6.29 10.19
C TYR A 80 6.57 -6.58 9.36
N SER A 81 6.65 -7.77 8.76
CA SER A 81 7.80 -8.17 7.93
C SER A 81 7.89 -7.31 6.67
N ASP A 82 6.74 -7.06 6.02
CA ASP A 82 6.63 -6.17 4.87
C ASP A 82 6.95 -4.72 5.24
N LYS A 83 6.51 -4.22 6.39
CA LYS A 83 6.87 -2.88 6.88
C LYS A 83 8.38 -2.69 6.99
N VAL A 84 9.07 -3.65 7.61
CA VAL A 84 10.53 -3.60 7.71
C VAL A 84 11.19 -3.60 6.33
N GLY A 85 10.69 -4.43 5.41
CA GLY A 85 11.16 -4.46 4.02
C GLY A 85 10.97 -3.12 3.30
N TYR A 86 9.78 -2.53 3.37
CA TYR A 86 9.49 -1.24 2.75
C TYR A 86 10.27 -0.09 3.40
N ALA A 87 10.47 -0.10 4.72
CA ALA A 87 11.29 0.89 5.40
C ALA A 87 12.77 0.82 4.95
N GLY A 88 13.32 -0.39 4.84
CA GLY A 88 14.68 -0.61 4.31
C GLY A 88 14.82 -0.11 2.86
N LEU A 89 13.87 -0.46 2.00
CA LEU A 89 13.83 0.03 0.60
C LEU A 89 13.65 1.54 0.53
N ALA A 90 12.84 2.14 1.41
CA ALA A 90 12.68 3.60 1.47
C ALA A 90 14.02 4.28 1.74
N TYR A 91 14.81 3.79 2.70
CA TYR A 91 16.14 4.31 2.97
C TYR A 91 17.08 4.16 1.77
N GLU A 92 17.14 2.97 1.18
CA GLU A 92 17.96 2.72 -0.01
C GLU A 92 17.58 3.66 -1.16
N CYS A 93 16.29 3.79 -1.46
CA CYS A 93 15.77 4.68 -2.49
C CYS A 93 15.98 6.15 -2.16
N ALA A 94 16.00 6.55 -0.88
CA ALA A 94 16.28 7.92 -0.49
C ALA A 94 17.75 8.28 -0.76
N ILE A 95 18.68 7.36 -0.50
CA ILE A 95 20.12 7.58 -0.75
C ILE A 95 20.46 7.48 -2.25
N LYS A 96 19.92 6.47 -2.95
CA LYS A 96 20.20 6.25 -4.38
C LYS A 96 19.36 7.12 -5.31
N GLY A 97 18.15 7.51 -4.90
CA GLY A 97 17.22 8.28 -5.72
C GLY A 97 17.51 9.79 -5.73
N THR A 98 18.30 10.30 -4.79
CA THR A 98 18.77 11.69 -4.77
C THR A 98 19.97 11.95 -5.68
N THR A 99 20.57 10.91 -6.27
CA THR A 99 21.72 11.05 -7.18
C THR A 99 21.33 11.14 -8.65
N GLN A 100 20.04 11.10 -9.00
CA GLN A 100 19.64 11.37 -10.38
C GLN A 100 19.63 12.89 -10.62
N PRO A 101 20.41 13.39 -11.61
CA PRO A 101 20.42 14.81 -11.94
C PRO A 101 19.01 15.27 -12.33
N LYS A 102 18.70 16.54 -11.98
CA LYS A 102 17.50 17.23 -12.44
C LYS A 102 17.40 17.23 -13.95
#